data_AF-A0A7C1V3R8-F1
#
_entry.id   AF-A0A7C1V3R8-F1
#
_cell.length_a   1.000
_cell.length_b   1.000
_cell.length_c   1.000
_cell.angle_alpha   90.00
_cell.angle_beta   90.00
_cell.angle_gamma   90.00
#
_symmetry.space_group_name_H-M   'P 1'
#
loop_
_entity.id
_entity.type
_entity.pdbx_description
1 polymer ?
#
loop_
_entity_poly.entity_id
_entity_poly.type
_entity_poly.pdbx_seq_one_letter_code
_entity_poly.pdbx_strand_id
1 'polypeptide(L)'
;MNQQKKLGKVKGKVIAITDKAVLIQLTTGQETWFPISRIHSKNNYNLKDSEQEFLVEDWILEKNKIPLDFLIDSLIQNIKIYHG
;
A
#
# COMPACT_ATOMS: atom_id res chain seq x y z
N MET A 1 0.05 26.69 1.76
CA MET A 1 0.92 25.65 2.37
C MET A 1 0.67 24.36 1.61
N ASN A 2 1.57 23.99 0.69
CA ASN A 2 1.40 22.80 -0.13
C ASN A 2 1.78 21.58 0.71
N GLN A 3 0.81 20.99 1.43
CA GLN A 3 1.02 19.70 2.06
C GLN A 3 1.15 18.67 0.94
N GLN A 4 2.39 18.40 0.53
CA GLN A 4 2.70 17.24 -0.30
C GLN A 4 2.25 16.02 0.49
N LYS A 5 1.05 15.51 0.19
CA LYS A 5 0.55 14.27 0.76
C LYS A 5 1.53 13.18 0.36
N LYS A 6 2.39 12.79 1.31
CA LYS A 6 3.32 11.69 1.11
C LYS A 6 2.49 10.42 1.10
N LEU A 7 2.44 9.76 -0.05
CA LEU A 7 1.71 8.53 -0.25
C LEU A 7 2.69 7.36 -0.24
N GLY A 8 2.32 6.33 0.49
CA GLY A 8 2.98 5.05 0.51
C GLY A 8 2.23 4.00 -0.28
N LYS A 9 2.97 3.08 -0.87
CA LYS A 9 2.42 1.89 -1.52
C LYS A 9 2.48 0.72 -0.55
N VAL A 10 1.38 -0.02 -0.48
CA VAL A 10 1.31 -1.29 0.24
C VAL A 10 0.70 -2.36 -0.64
N LYS A 11 1.24 -3.57 -0.57
CA LYS A 11 0.72 -4.75 -1.25
C LYS A 11 -0.03 -5.61 -0.25
N GLY A 12 -1.24 -6.03 -0.63
CA GLY A 12 -2.04 -6.93 0.18
C GLY A 12 -3.31 -7.36 -0.52
N LYS A 13 -4.11 -8.17 0.16
CA LYS A 13 -5.41 -8.64 -0.32
C LYS A 13 -6.54 -8.10 0.54
N VAL A 14 -7.67 -7.81 -0.09
CA VAL A 14 -8.86 -7.32 0.62
C VAL A 14 -9.60 -8.48 1.27
N ILE A 15 -9.58 -8.54 2.60
CA ILE A 15 -10.29 -9.59 3.34
C ILE A 15 -11.74 -9.19 3.58
N ALA A 16 -11.96 -7.94 3.97
CA ALA A 16 -13.27 -7.42 4.30
C ALA A 16 -13.36 -5.93 3.94
N ILE A 17 -14.58 -5.46 3.68
CA ILE A 17 -14.87 -4.06 3.41
C ILE A 17 -16.08 -3.67 4.24
N THR A 18 -16.03 -2.46 4.76
CA THR A 18 -17.15 -1.76 5.38
C THR A 18 -17.42 -0.49 4.60
N ASP A 19 -18.50 0.21 4.92
CA ASP A 19 -18.86 1.49 4.31
C ASP A 19 -17.74 2.55 4.39
N LYS A 20 -16.88 2.48 5.42
CA LYS A 20 -15.88 3.52 5.72
C LYS A 20 -14.42 3.05 5.66
N ALA A 21 -14.18 1.74 5.75
CA ALA A 21 -12.84 1.17 5.85
C ALA A 21 -12.75 -0.20 5.17
N VAL A 22 -11.55 -0.53 4.69
CA VAL A 22 -11.21 -1.82 4.11
C VAL A 22 -10.15 -2.52 4.96
N LEU A 23 -10.36 -3.80 5.23
CA LEU A 23 -9.40 -4.67 5.88
C LEU A 23 -8.50 -5.28 4.82
N ILE A 24 -7.23 -4.92 4.89
CA ILE A 24 -6.21 -5.42 3.96
C ILE A 24 -5.28 -6.33 4.77
N GLN A 25 -5.14 -7.58 4.31
CA GLN A 25 -4.08 -8.47 4.78
C GLN A 25 -2.84 -8.22 3.93
N LEU A 26 -1.80 -7.69 4.55
CA LEU A 26 -0.51 -7.42 3.93
C LEU A 26 0.22 -8.73 3.65
N THR A 27 1.20 -8.69 2.75
CA THR A 27 2.07 -9.84 2.43
C THR A 27 2.84 -10.37 3.63
N THR A 28 3.06 -9.54 4.66
CA THR A 28 3.67 -9.93 5.94
C THR A 28 2.74 -10.77 6.82
N GLY A 29 1.47 -10.98 6.41
CA GLY A 29 0.44 -11.65 7.21
C GLY A 29 -0.26 -10.73 8.20
N GLN A 30 0.16 -9.46 8.31
CA GLN A 30 -0.49 -8.48 9.16
C GLN A 30 -1.80 -7.98 8.53
N GLU A 31 -2.84 -7.86 9.34
CA GLU A 31 -4.16 -7.37 8.92
C GLU A 31 -4.35 -5.96 9.46
N THR A 32 -4.70 -5.01 8.58
CA THR A 32 -4.88 -3.61 8.98
C THR A 32 -6.09 -2.99 8.30
N TRP A 33 -6.83 -2.19 9.08
CA TRP A 33 -7.95 -1.41 8.59
C TRP A 33 -7.46 -0.09 8.01
N PHE A 34 -7.76 0.14 6.74
CA PHE A 34 -7.47 1.36 6.03
C PHE A 34 -8.77 2.11 5.73
N PRO A 35 -8.89 3.40 6.08
CA PRO A 35 -10.06 4.19 5.72
C PRO A 35 -10.12 4.38 4.20
N ILE A 36 -11.29 4.14 3.60
CA ILE A 36 -11.47 4.25 2.14
C ILE A 36 -11.16 5.67 1.66
N SER A 37 -11.52 6.70 2.44
CA SER A 37 -11.23 8.11 2.15
C SER A 37 -9.73 8.46 2.12
N ARG A 38 -8.88 7.58 2.66
CA ARG A 38 -7.42 7.74 2.75
C ARG A 38 -6.68 6.84 1.77
N ILE A 39 -7.41 5.99 1.04
CA ILE A 39 -6.88 5.21 -0.07
C ILE A 39 -7.06 6.02 -1.35
N HIS A 40 -5.96 6.31 -2.01
CA HIS A 40 -5.91 7.13 -3.21
C HIS A 40 -5.82 6.30 -4.50
N SER A 41 -5.78 4.97 -4.39
CA SER A 41 -5.68 4.07 -5.53
C SER A 41 -7.05 3.60 -6.02
N LYS A 42 -7.17 3.38 -7.34
CA LYS A 42 -8.38 2.83 -7.99
C LYS A 42 -8.41 1.31 -7.90
N ASN A 43 -8.21 0.75 -6.70
CA ASN A 43 -8.27 -0.70 -6.52
C ASN A 43 -9.70 -1.21 -6.59
N ASN A 44 -9.85 -2.42 -7.14
CA ASN A 44 -11.12 -3.10 -7.14
C ASN A 44 -11.25 -3.92 -5.85
N TYR A 45 -11.91 -3.35 -4.85
CA TYR A 45 -12.08 -3.97 -3.53
C TYR A 45 -12.86 -5.30 -3.59
N ASN A 46 -13.60 -5.58 -4.67
CA ASN A 46 -14.35 -6.82 -4.83
C ASN A 46 -13.47 -8.06 -5.11
N LEU A 47 -12.18 -7.86 -5.40
CA LEU A 47 -11.21 -8.93 -5.65
C LEU A 47 -10.59 -9.40 -4.32
N LYS A 48 -11.33 -10.23 -3.57
CA LYS A 48 -10.93 -10.69 -2.23
C LYS A 48 -9.71 -11.63 -2.21
N ASP A 49 -9.49 -12.34 -3.31
CA ASP A 49 -8.41 -13.33 -3.45
C ASP A 49 -7.23 -12.84 -4.30
N SER A 50 -7.26 -11.58 -4.76
CA SER A 50 -6.15 -11.01 -5.54
C SER A 50 -5.34 -10.03 -4.71
N GLU A 51 -4.02 -10.21 -4.74
CA GLU A 51 -3.09 -9.23 -4.22
C GLU A 51 -3.14 -7.96 -5.08
N GLN A 52 -3.23 -6.82 -4.42
CA GLN A 52 -3.42 -5.52 -5.01
C GLN A 52 -2.48 -4.51 -4.34
N GLU A 53 -2.05 -3.52 -5.13
CA GLU A 53 -1.26 -2.39 -4.65
C GLU A 53 -2.17 -1.23 -4.27
N PHE A 54 -2.13 -0.83 -2.99
CA PHE A 54 -2.90 0.29 -2.45
C PHE A 54 -1.97 1.48 -2.21
N LEU A 55 -2.40 2.65 -2.67
CA LEU A 55 -1.78 3.93 -2.33
C LEU A 55 -2.51 4.51 -1.13
N VAL A 56 -1.80 4.65 -0.01
CA VAL A 56 -2.33 5.18 1.26
C VAL A 56 -1.43 6.27 1.79
N GLU A 57 -1.91 7.11 2.69
CA GLU A 57 -1.09 8.16 3.30
C GLU A 57 0.01 7.57 4.21
N ASP A 58 1.25 8.07 4.07
CA ASP A 58 2.47 7.60 4.76
C ASP A 58 2.31 7.52 6.29
N TRP A 59 1.68 8.53 6.89
CA TRP A 59 1.46 8.58 8.34
C TRP A 59 0.64 7.39 8.88
N ILE A 60 -0.24 6.81 8.05
CA ILE A 60 -1.02 5.61 8.41
C ILE A 60 -0.10 4.40 8.47
N LEU A 61 0.86 4.33 7.56
CA LEU A 61 1.85 3.25 7.50
C LEU A 61 2.81 3.34 8.68
N GLU A 62 3.35 4.53 8.94
CA GLU A 62 4.22 4.80 10.09
C GLU A 62 3.52 4.41 11.41
N LYS A 63 2.26 4.83 11.58
CA LYS A 63 1.47 4.51 12.77
C LYS A 63 1.26 3.02 12.97
N ASN A 64 1.05 2.27 11.89
CA ASN A 64 0.85 0.82 11.94
C ASN A 64 2.16 0.02 11.86
N LYS A 65 3.32 0.70 11.84
CA LYS A 65 4.65 0.10 11.64
C LYS A 65 4.74 -0.74 10.37
N ILE A 66 3.99 -0.34 9.35
CA ILE A 66 3.99 -0.99 8.06
C ILE A 66 5.19 -0.47 7.29
N PRO A 67 6.09 -1.34 6.83
CA PRO A 67 7.22 -0.91 6.01
C PRO A 67 6.66 -0.25 4.74
N LEU A 68 7.04 1.00 4.53
CA LEU A 68 6.78 1.71 3.30
C LEU A 68 7.49 0.94 2.18
N ASP A 69 6.74 0.29 1.28
CA ASP A 69 7.33 -0.31 0.06
C ASP A 69 7.65 0.83 -0.93
N PHE A 70 8.60 1.68 -0.52
CA PHE A 70 9.17 2.70 -1.35
C PHE A 70 10.35 2.06 -2.09
N LEU A 71 10.06 1.47 -3.25
CA LEU A 71 11.04 1.24 -4.30
C LEU A 71 12.10 0.15 -4.04
N ILE A 72 11.68 -1.10 -3.85
CA ILE A 72 12.55 -2.20 -4.33
C ILE A 72 12.71 -2.11 -5.86
N ASP A 73 11.72 -1.55 -6.57
CA ASP A 73 11.77 -1.39 -8.03
C ASP A 73 12.88 -0.42 -8.50
N SER A 74 13.08 0.72 -7.80
CA SER A 74 14.16 1.66 -8.17
C SER A 74 15.56 1.14 -7.80
N LEU A 75 15.66 0.31 -6.76
CA LEU A 75 16.92 -0.36 -6.40
C LEU A 75 17.28 -1.46 -7.41
N ILE A 76 16.32 -2.27 -7.87
CA ILE A 76 16.57 -3.32 -8.88
C ILE A 76 16.94 -2.72 -10.24
N GLN A 77 16.34 -1.57 -10.62
CA GLN A 77 16.70 -0.91 -11.88
C GLN A 77 18.12 -0.31 -11.88
N ASN A 78 18.64 0.10 -10.72
CA ASN A 78 20.05 0.54 -10.64
C ASN A 78 21.04 -0.62 -10.66
N ILE A 79 20.66 -1.82 -10.18
CA ILE A 79 21.58 -2.98 -10.14
C ILE A 79 21.78 -3.60 -11.54
N LYS A 80 20.77 -3.55 -12.43
CA LYS A 80 20.89 -4.06 -13.81
C LYS A 80 21.78 -3.22 -14.74
N ILE A 81 22.22 -2.02 -14.33
CA ILE A 81 23.03 -1.12 -15.16
C ILE A 81 24.55 -1.37 -14.97
N TYR A 82 24.96 -2.21 -14.02
CA TYR A 82 26.39 -2.48 -13.73
C TYR A 82 26.94 -3.79 -14.31
N HIS A 83 26.19 -4.47 -15.18
CA HIS A 83 26.68 -5.66 -15.89
C HIS A 83 26.43 -5.52 -17.39
N GLY A 84 27.15 -4.57 -18.00
CA GLY A 84 27.25 -4.36 -19.44
C GLY A 84 28.65 -3.87 -19.79
#